data_AF-A0A1R3X517-F1
#
_entry.id   AF-A0A1R3X517-F1
#
_cell.length_a   1.000
_cell.length_b   1.000
_cell.length_c   1.000
_cell.angle_alpha   90.00
_cell.angle_beta   90.00
_cell.angle_gamma   90.00
#
_symmetry.space_group_name_H-M   'P 1'
#
loop_
_entity.id
_entity.type
_entity.pdbx_description
1 polymer ?
#
loop_
_entity_poly.entity_id
_entity_poly.type
_entity_poly.pdbx_seq_one_letter_code
_entity_poly.pdbx_strand_id
1 'polypeptide(L)' 'MTRPRTLTHVYTLAGGWQKAPHEPLTPETAAALRDQGITLVRARRGFFDSREISLRQYPPTR' A
#
# COMPACT_ATOMS: atom_id res chain seq x y z
N MET A 1 12.58 14.02 -7.03
CA MET A 1 11.46 13.61 -6.16
C MET A 1 11.05 12.19 -6.52
N THR A 2 11.05 11.26 -5.57
CA THR A 2 10.73 9.85 -5.84
C THR A 2 9.21 9.69 -5.99
N ARG A 3 8.70 9.42 -7.20
CA ARG A 3 7.25 9.27 -7.47
C ARG A 3 6.61 8.22 -6.53
N PRO A 4 5.53 8.52 -5.80
CA PRO A 4 4.89 7.56 -4.90
C PRO A 4 4.48 6.29 -5.65
N ARG A 5 4.54 5.13 -4.98
CA ARG A 5 4.05 3.86 -5.55
C ARG A 5 2.54 3.92 -5.65
N THR A 6 1.97 3.34 -6.70
CA THR A 6 0.51 3.21 -6.85
C THR A 6 0.06 1.95 -6.13
N LEU A 7 -0.87 2.08 -5.18
CA LEU A 7 -1.57 0.98 -4.54
C LEU A 7 -2.26 0.13 -5.61
N THR A 8 -2.20 -1.19 -5.49
CA THR A 8 -2.87 -2.11 -6.43
C THR A 8 -3.74 -3.12 -5.71
N HIS A 9 -3.26 -3.60 -4.55
CA HIS A 9 -3.96 -4.58 -3.74
C HIS A 9 -3.75 -4.29 -2.25
N VAL A 10 -4.74 -4.67 -1.45
CA VAL A 10 -4.67 -4.71 0.02
C VAL A 10 -4.74 -6.17 0.45
N TYR A 11 -4.09 -6.50 1.57
CA TYR A 11 -4.19 -7.81 2.17
C TYR A 11 -5.13 -7.76 3.38
N THR A 12 -6.14 -8.63 3.37
CA THR A 12 -7.04 -8.84 4.51
C THR A 12 -6.83 -10.24 5.08
N LEU A 13 -6.96 -10.40 6.40
CA LEU A 13 -6.85 -11.71 7.03
C LEU A 13 -7.99 -12.65 6.61
N ALA A 14 -9.17 -12.11 6.29
CA ALA A 14 -10.34 -12.89 5.90
C ALA A 14 -10.34 -13.31 4.43
N GLY A 15 -9.77 -12.49 3.52
CA GLY A 15 -9.89 -12.67 2.08
C GLY A 15 -8.57 -12.73 1.31
N GLY A 16 -7.42 -12.61 1.99
CA GLY A 16 -6.12 -12.54 1.36
C GLY A 16 -5.95 -11.28 0.52
N TRP A 17 -5.34 -11.40 -0.66
CA TRP A 17 -5.09 -10.26 -1.55
C TRP A 17 -6.36 -9.84 -2.28
N GLN A 18 -6.80 -8.61 -2.02
CA GLN A 18 -7.96 -8.00 -2.67
C GLN A 18 -7.52 -6.78 -3.49
N LYS A 19 -8.12 -6.61 -4.67
CA LYS A 19 -7.85 -5.43 -5.51
C LYS A 19 -8.25 -4.16 -4.77
N ALA A 20 -7.41 -3.14 -4.90
CA ALA A 20 -7.63 -1.83 -4.32
C ALA A 20 -7.67 -0.76 -5.42
N PRO A 21 -8.22 0.43 -5.13
CA PRO A 21 -8.17 1.55 -6.06
C PRO A 21 -6.72 1.86 -6.46
N HIS A 22 -6.50 2.19 -7.73
CA HIS A 22 -5.17 2.54 -8.25
C HIS A 22 -4.78 3.98 -7.88
N GLU A 23 -4.64 4.24 -6.58
CA GLU A 23 -4.26 5.53 -6.03
C GLU A 23 -2.81 5.57 -5.55
N PRO A 24 -2.17 6.75 -5.42
CA PRO A 24 -0.85 6.85 -4.82
C PRO A 24 -0.85 6.40 -3.36
N LEU A 25 0.13 5.59 -2.96
CA LEU A 25 0.36 5.25 -1.56
C LEU A 25 1.03 6.45 -0.87
N THR A 26 0.22 7.34 -0.30
CA THR A 26 0.68 8.47 0.52
C THR A 26 0.56 8.14 2.01
N PRO A 27 1.17 8.92 2.92
CA PRO A 27 0.98 8.75 4.36
C PRO A 27 -0.49 8.80 4.79
N GLU A 28 -1.29 9.66 4.14
CA GLU A 28 -2.71 9.83 4.40
C GLU A 28 -3.51 8.59 3.99
N THR A 29 -3.30 8.07 2.78
CA THR A 29 -3.93 6.81 2.33
C THR A 29 -3.51 5.64 3.21
N ALA A 30 -2.23 5.58 3.61
CA ALA A 30 -1.75 4.54 4.51
C ALA A 30 -2.39 4.62 5.91
N ALA A 31 -2.66 5.82 6.43
CA ALA A 31 -3.38 6.00 7.68
C ALA A 31 -4.84 5.51 7.56
N ALA A 32 -5.55 5.92 6.51
CA ALA A 32 -6.92 5.48 6.26
C ALA A 32 -7.04 3.95 6.13
N LEU A 33 -6.08 3.30 5.46
CA LEU A 33 -6.04 1.84 5.35
C LEU A 33 -5.75 1.16 6.69
N ARG A 34 -4.90 1.76 7.54
CA ARG A 34 -4.66 1.24 8.90
C ARG A 34 -5.91 1.31 9.77
N ASP A 35 -6.69 2.38 9.66
CA ASP A 35 -7.95 2.53 10.39
C ASP A 35 -8.99 1.49 9.95
N GLN A 36 -8.92 1.02 8.70
CA GLN A 36 -9.72 -0.10 8.19
C GLN A 36 -9.17 -1.49 8.62
N GLY A 37 -8.08 -1.53 9.39
CA GLY A 37 -7.43 -2.77 9.83
C GLY A 37 -6.51 -3.42 8.78
N ILE A 38 -6.27 -2.77 7.64
CA ILE A 38 -5.31 -3.24 6.64
C ILE A 38 -3.90 -3.01 7.17
N THR A 39 -3.04 -4.02 7.05
CA THR A 39 -1.65 -3.95 7.52
C THR A 39 -0.61 -4.16 6.43
N LEU A 40 -0.99 -4.78 5.31
CA LEU A 40 -0.09 -5.09 4.20
C LEU A 40 -0.75 -4.70 2.87
N VAL A 41 0.01 -4.06 2.01
CA VAL A 41 -0.45 -3.62 0.68
C VAL A 41 0.55 -4.02 -0.38
N ARG A 42 0.08 -4.19 -1.62
CA ARG A 42 0.95 -4.32 -2.79
C ARG A 42 0.85 -3.04 -3.60
N ALA A 43 1.99 -2.41 -3.84
CA ALA A 43 2.09 -1.17 -4.58
C ALA A 43 3.16 -1.24 -5.67
N ARG A 44 2.89 -0.64 -6.82
CA ARG A 44 3.79 -0.65 -7.99
C ARG A 44 4.40 0.70 -8.29
N ARG A 45 5.59 0.70 -8.88
CA ARG A 45 6.23 1.85 -9.54
C ARG A 45 6.66 1.42 -10.93
N GLY A 46 5.98 1.93 -11.96
CA GLY A 46 6.20 1.46 -13.33
C GLY A 46 5.71 0.02 -13.54
N PHE A 47 6.23 -0.64 -14.58
CA PHE A 47 5.71 -1.93 -15.05
C PHE A 47 6.27 -3.14 -14.29
N PHE A 48 7.51 -3.04 -13.77
CA PHE A 48 8.23 -4.19 -13.20
C PHE A 48 8.63 -4.04 -11.72
N ASP A 49 8.45 -2.88 -11.08
CA ASP A 49 8.74 -2.70 -9.65
C ASP A 49 7.43 -2.74 -8.85
N SER A 50 6.97 -3.95 -8.53
CA SER A 50 5.85 -4.17 -7.60
C SER A 50 6.39 -4.67 -6.28
N ARG A 51 5.94 -4.09 -5.16
CA ARG A 51 6.40 -4.43 -3.82
C ARG A 51 5.25 -4.57 -2.85
N GLU A 52 5.43 -5.49 -1.91
CA GLU A 52 4.61 -5.58 -0.72
C GLU A 52 5.17 -4.64 0.35
N ILE A 53 4.29 -3.85 0.95
CA ILE A 53 4.63 -2.80 1.89
C ILE A 53 3.78 -2.99 3.14
N SER A 54 4.47 -3.13 4.26
CA SER A 54 3.83 -3.10 5.57
C SER A 54 3.43 -1.67 5.91
N LEU A 55 2.13 -1.41 6.11
CA LEU A 55 1.63 -0.09 6.50
C LEU A 55 2.06 0.30 7.92
N ARG A 56 2.43 -0.68 8.75
CA ARG A 56 2.94 -0.42 10.11
C ARG A 56 4.30 0.27 10.12
N GLN A 57 5.06 0.12 9.04
CA GLN A 57 6.40 0.69 8.86
C GLN A 57 6.39 1.82 7.81
N TYR A 58 5.20 2.32 7.46
CA TYR A 58 5.02 3.34 6.43
C TYR A 58 4.50 4.67 7.04
N PRO A 59 5.03 5.83 6.60
CA PRO A 59 6.15 5.98 5.67
C PRO A 59 7.47 5.51 6.31
N PRO A 60 8.41 4.95 5.51
CA PRO A 60 9.70 4.55 6.05
C PRO A 60 10.42 5.78 6.57
N THR A 61 10.78 5.78 7.86
CA THR A 61 11.74 6.74 8.42
C THR A 61 13.07 6.53 7.71
N ARG A 62 13.53 7.56 7.00
CA ARG A 62 14.75 7.54 6.19
C ARG A 62 15.99 7.68 7.06
#